data_AF-A0A7S1RGV5-F1
#
_entry.id   AF-A0A7S1RGV5-F1
#
_cell.length_a   1.000
_cell.length_b   1.000
_cell.length_c   1.000
_cell.angle_alpha   90.00
_cell.angle_beta   90.00
_cell.angle_gamma   90.00
#
_symmetry.space_group_name_H-M   'P 1'
#
loop_
_entity.id
_entity.type
_entity.pdbx_description
1 polymer ?
#
loop_
_entity_poly.entity_id
_entity_poly.type
_entity_poly.pdbx_seq_one_letter_code
_entity_poly.pdbx_strand_id
1 'polypeptide(L)'
;EKAGSPASHTAKPAAKDLQRWSSPSCPPSSPFAADRRRKSEPDSSSACAKAGRTASGLSGKGHYTSNKLSEMHRLEYKALGKVLRIMMGYWLTVHLVGWLIFYLYFEFGSGPIQEKFKQEGLNSEWHAAYLTVSSFQNNGLVMTPSSVMDFRWSPLLLNTIGALILCGNTCLPIA
;
A
#
# COMPACT_ATOMS: atom_id res chain seq x y z
N GLU A 1 14.28 73.02 -9.27
CA GLU A 1 14.37 72.29 -10.56
C GLU A 1 13.60 70.98 -10.40
N LYS A 2 12.33 70.94 -10.86
CA LYS A 2 11.84 70.07 -11.95
C LYS A 2 12.01 68.57 -11.64
N ALA A 3 11.00 67.85 -11.14
CA ALA A 3 9.86 67.28 -11.91
C ALA A 3 10.31 66.38 -13.07
N GLY A 4 9.87 65.11 -13.05
CA GLY A 4 9.78 64.31 -14.26
C GLY A 4 9.97 62.80 -14.08
N SER A 5 8.91 62.09 -13.72
CA SER A 5 8.60 60.84 -14.44
C SER A 5 8.10 61.23 -15.84
N PRO A 6 8.42 60.47 -16.90
CA PRO A 6 7.31 59.79 -17.58
C PRO A 6 7.64 58.44 -18.27
N ALA A 7 6.56 57.66 -18.45
CA ALA A 7 6.17 56.90 -19.66
C ALA A 7 7.12 55.81 -20.22
N SER A 8 6.81 54.52 -20.10
CA SER A 8 5.83 53.73 -20.89
C SER A 8 6.18 53.57 -22.38
N HIS A 9 6.70 52.39 -22.74
CA HIS A 9 6.55 51.75 -24.05
C HIS A 9 6.48 50.23 -23.80
N THR A 10 5.29 49.63 -23.78
CA THR A 10 4.62 48.98 -24.93
C THR A 10 5.53 48.07 -25.76
N ALA A 11 5.36 46.76 -25.60
CA ALA A 11 5.28 45.73 -26.67
C ALA A 11 5.87 44.36 -26.24
N LYS A 12 5.00 43.41 -25.88
CA LYS A 12 5.11 42.03 -26.41
C LYS A 12 4.66 42.08 -27.87
N PRO A 13 5.16 41.26 -28.83
CA PRO A 13 5.33 39.80 -28.67
C PRO A 13 6.48 39.14 -29.47
N ALA A 14 7.00 38.01 -28.99
CA ALA A 14 7.60 36.90 -29.78
C ALA A 14 8.00 35.84 -28.73
N ALA A 15 7.32 34.71 -28.53
CA ALA A 15 6.96 33.64 -29.48
C ALA A 15 8.16 33.09 -30.25
N LYS A 16 9.12 32.52 -29.51
CA LYS A 16 9.90 31.31 -29.85
C LYS A 16 10.87 31.05 -28.69
N ASP A 17 11.32 29.81 -28.54
CA ASP A 17 12.38 29.36 -27.61
C ASP A 17 11.96 28.82 -26.23
N LEU A 18 10.91 28.00 -26.17
CA LEU A 18 10.76 27.00 -25.11
C LEU A 18 10.26 25.65 -25.63
N GLN A 19 10.99 25.07 -26.58
CA GLN A 19 10.96 23.62 -26.84
C GLN A 19 12.39 23.08 -26.82
N ARG A 20 12.91 22.85 -25.60
CA ARG A 20 14.18 22.14 -25.40
C ARG A 20 14.06 21.13 -24.25
N TRP A 21 13.12 20.20 -24.37
CA TRP A 21 13.15 18.92 -23.66
C TRP A 21 12.64 17.83 -24.62
N SER A 22 13.50 17.47 -25.58
CA SER A 22 13.35 16.28 -26.41
C SER A 22 13.81 15.06 -25.62
N SER A 23 12.94 14.05 -25.56
CA SER A 23 13.10 12.76 -24.88
C SER A 23 14.41 12.02 -25.21
N PRO A 24 14.97 11.22 -24.29
CA PRO A 24 16.09 10.33 -24.60
C PRO A 24 15.64 9.17 -25.51
N SER A 25 16.35 9.02 -26.61
CA SER A 25 16.26 7.94 -27.60
C SER A 25 16.70 6.59 -27.02
N CYS A 26 15.90 5.54 -27.27
CA CYS A 26 16.32 4.15 -27.09
C CYS A 26 17.33 3.74 -28.16
N PRO A 27 18.43 3.02 -27.84
CA PRO A 27 19.28 2.38 -28.84
C PRO A 27 18.80 0.95 -29.19
N PRO A 28 19.23 0.40 -30.34
CA PRO A 28 18.61 -0.77 -30.97
C PRO A 28 19.16 -2.14 -30.51
N SER A 29 18.31 -3.13 -30.79
CA SER A 29 18.44 -4.59 -30.72
C SER A 29 19.84 -5.21 -30.82
N SER A 30 20.17 -6.07 -29.84
CA SER A 30 21.19 -7.12 -29.97
C SER A 30 20.56 -8.44 -30.46
N PRO A 31 21.22 -9.20 -31.36
CA PRO A 31 20.76 -10.47 -31.88
C PRO A 31 21.31 -11.62 -31.03
N PHE A 32 20.51 -12.16 -30.11
CA PHE A 32 20.81 -13.46 -29.54
C PHE A 32 19.53 -14.29 -29.43
N ALA A 33 19.32 -15.03 -30.51
CA ALA A 33 18.43 -16.15 -30.57
C ALA A 33 18.86 -17.22 -29.55
N ALA A 34 17.92 -17.68 -28.72
CA ALA A 34 18.00 -18.98 -28.08
C ALA A 34 16.59 -19.58 -28.00
N ASP A 35 16.30 -20.32 -29.06
CA ASP A 35 15.38 -21.45 -29.20
C ASP A 35 14.83 -22.05 -27.89
N ARG A 36 13.50 -22.04 -27.75
CA ARG A 36 12.79 -23.18 -27.14
C ARG A 36 11.48 -23.44 -27.86
N ARG A 37 11.63 -23.99 -29.07
CA ARG A 37 10.74 -24.90 -29.79
C ARG A 37 9.63 -25.53 -28.91
N ARG A 38 8.41 -24.99 -28.94
CA ARG A 38 7.20 -25.69 -28.48
C ARG A 38 6.68 -26.52 -29.65
N LYS A 39 7.00 -27.81 -29.61
CA LYS A 39 6.65 -28.83 -30.60
C LYS A 39 5.13 -28.88 -30.78
N SER A 40 4.66 -28.54 -31.97
CA SER A 40 3.37 -28.98 -32.50
C SER A 40 3.54 -30.39 -33.07
N GLU A 41 2.78 -31.35 -32.55
CA GLU A 41 2.54 -32.66 -33.15
C GLU A 41 1.07 -33.07 -32.90
N PRO A 42 0.52 -33.97 -33.74
CA PRO A 42 -0.79 -33.77 -34.35
C PRO A 42 -1.87 -34.72 -33.81
N ASP A 43 -3.08 -34.48 -34.30
CA ASP A 43 -4.28 -35.28 -34.13
C ASP A 43 -4.05 -36.78 -34.35
N SER A 44 -4.42 -37.60 -33.37
CA SER A 44 -4.90 -38.96 -33.60
C SER A 44 -6.36 -39.02 -33.20
N SER A 45 -7.19 -38.89 -34.22
CA SER A 45 -8.61 -39.19 -34.22
C SER A 45 -8.86 -40.68 -33.95
N SER A 46 -10.10 -40.97 -33.58
CA SER A 46 -10.77 -42.28 -33.53
C SER A 46 -10.70 -43.06 -32.22
N ALA A 47 -11.70 -42.83 -31.35
CA ALA A 47 -12.80 -43.77 -31.15
C ALA A 47 -13.61 -43.41 -29.89
N CYS A 48 -14.64 -42.58 -30.05
CA CYS A 48 -15.88 -42.80 -29.29
C CYS A 48 -17.04 -42.20 -30.09
N ALA A 49 -17.39 -42.91 -31.17
CA ALA A 49 -18.64 -42.68 -31.86
C ALA A 49 -19.82 -43.06 -30.94
N LYS A 50 -20.83 -42.19 -30.96
CA LYS A 50 -22.24 -42.47 -30.64
C LYS A 50 -22.54 -43.03 -29.24
N ALA A 51 -22.90 -42.11 -28.35
CA ALA A 51 -24.04 -42.32 -27.47
C ALA A 51 -24.83 -41.02 -27.38
N GLY A 52 -25.88 -40.91 -28.18
CA GLY A 52 -26.91 -39.91 -27.98
C GLY A 52 -27.46 -40.10 -26.57
N ARG A 53 -27.11 -39.19 -25.66
CA ARG A 53 -27.81 -39.06 -24.38
C ARG A 53 -28.90 -38.02 -24.60
N THR A 54 -30.08 -38.55 -24.84
CA THR A 54 -31.36 -37.86 -24.76
C THR A 54 -31.34 -36.89 -23.58
N ALA A 55 -31.63 -35.62 -23.89
CA ALA A 55 -31.91 -34.58 -22.92
C ALA A 55 -33.27 -34.88 -22.25
N SER A 56 -33.28 -35.84 -21.33
CA SER A 56 -34.43 -36.22 -20.53
C SER A 56 -33.94 -36.60 -19.14
N GLY A 57 -33.64 -35.58 -18.33
CA GLY A 57 -33.17 -35.76 -16.94
C GLY A 57 -32.61 -34.52 -16.26
N LEU A 58 -32.90 -33.31 -16.75
CA LEU A 58 -32.32 -32.05 -16.29
C LEU A 58 -33.11 -31.36 -15.16
N SER A 59 -34.00 -32.08 -14.46
CA SER A 59 -34.85 -31.50 -13.40
C SER A 59 -34.31 -31.77 -11.98
N GLY A 60 -33.51 -32.82 -11.78
CA GLY A 60 -33.03 -33.22 -10.44
C GLY A 60 -31.66 -32.67 -10.00
N LYS A 61 -30.81 -32.18 -10.91
CA LYS A 61 -29.44 -31.71 -10.58
C LYS A 61 -29.40 -30.27 -10.04
N GLY A 62 -30.38 -29.43 -10.37
CA GLY A 62 -30.42 -28.04 -9.87
C GLY A 62 -30.58 -27.96 -8.35
N HIS A 63 -31.43 -28.82 -7.77
CA HIS A 63 -31.72 -28.80 -6.34
C HIS A 63 -30.55 -29.30 -5.46
N TYR A 64 -29.81 -30.30 -5.90
CA TYR A 64 -28.64 -30.80 -5.16
C TYR A 64 -27.49 -29.79 -5.16
N THR A 65 -27.29 -29.08 -6.27
CA THR A 65 -26.19 -28.13 -6.44
C THR A 65 -26.45 -26.84 -5.65
N SER A 66 -27.70 -26.36 -5.63
CA SER A 66 -28.11 -25.18 -4.84
C SER A 66 -27.97 -25.39 -3.33
N ASN A 67 -28.40 -26.55 -2.82
CA ASN A 67 -28.27 -26.87 -1.38
C ASN A 67 -26.81 -27.06 -0.94
N LYS A 68 -25.94 -27.59 -1.82
CA LYS A 68 -24.50 -27.64 -1.52
C LYS A 68 -23.85 -26.26 -1.52
N LEU A 69 -24.21 -25.39 -2.46
CA LEU A 69 -23.70 -24.02 -2.50
C LEU A 69 -24.11 -23.24 -1.25
N SER A 70 -25.37 -23.30 -0.82
CA SER A 70 -25.83 -22.61 0.39
C SER A 70 -25.11 -23.07 1.67
N GLU A 71 -24.85 -24.37 1.81
CA GLU A 71 -24.05 -24.92 2.91
C GLU A 71 -22.59 -24.47 2.87
N MET A 72 -21.95 -24.45 1.69
CA MET A 72 -20.59 -23.96 1.52
C MET A 72 -20.50 -22.46 1.86
N HIS A 73 -21.45 -21.65 1.39
CA HIS A 73 -21.51 -20.23 1.72
C HIS A 73 -21.69 -20.00 3.22
N ARG A 74 -22.53 -20.82 3.89
CA ARG A 74 -22.70 -20.74 5.34
C ARG A 74 -21.40 -21.02 6.10
N LEU A 75 -20.56 -21.93 5.61
CA LEU A 75 -19.23 -22.19 6.19
C LEU A 75 -18.27 -21.04 5.92
N GLU A 76 -18.28 -20.48 4.71
CA GLU A 76 -17.49 -19.30 4.33
C GLU A 76 -17.80 -18.11 5.23
N TYR A 77 -19.09 -17.77 5.45
CA TYR A 77 -19.48 -16.68 6.36
C TYR A 77 -19.02 -16.91 7.80
N LYS A 78 -19.08 -18.16 8.28
CA LYS A 78 -18.58 -18.53 9.61
C LYS A 78 -17.06 -18.48 9.71
N ALA A 79 -16.33 -18.65 8.60
CA ALA A 79 -14.89 -18.48 8.55
C ALA A 79 -14.52 -17.00 8.53
N LEU A 80 -15.15 -16.20 7.65
CA LEU A 80 -14.95 -14.75 7.59
C LEU A 80 -15.22 -14.06 8.94
N GLY A 81 -16.29 -14.46 9.63
CA GLY A 81 -16.58 -13.92 10.97
C GLY A 81 -15.49 -14.22 12.01
N LYS A 82 -14.82 -15.37 11.92
CA LYS A 82 -13.69 -15.70 12.81
C LYS A 82 -12.45 -14.87 12.48
N VAL A 83 -12.10 -14.79 11.19
CA VAL A 83 -10.96 -13.99 10.72
C VAL A 83 -11.14 -12.52 11.11
N LEU A 84 -12.35 -11.97 10.95
CA LEU A 84 -12.64 -10.60 11.33
C LEU A 84 -12.43 -10.34 12.83
N ARG A 85 -12.84 -11.27 13.71
CA ARG A 85 -12.65 -11.13 15.15
C ARG A 85 -11.16 -11.12 15.53
N ILE A 86 -10.38 -12.02 14.95
CA ILE A 86 -8.93 -12.11 15.20
C ILE A 86 -8.23 -10.86 14.63
N MET A 87 -8.62 -10.40 13.45
CA MET A 87 -8.10 -9.18 12.82
C MET A 87 -8.34 -7.95 13.71
N MET A 88 -9.54 -7.77 14.24
CA MET A 88 -9.86 -6.64 15.13
C MET A 88 -9.03 -6.70 16.43
N GLY A 89 -8.88 -7.89 17.02
CA GLY A 89 -8.04 -8.08 18.21
C GLY A 89 -6.57 -7.78 17.96
N TYR A 90 -6.04 -8.25 16.83
CA TYR A 90 -4.67 -7.98 16.38
C TYR A 90 -4.45 -6.48 16.16
N TRP A 91 -5.32 -5.83 15.39
CA TRP A 91 -5.26 -4.40 15.10
C TRP A 91 -5.21 -3.58 16.39
N LEU A 92 -6.12 -3.85 17.34
CA LEU A 92 -6.17 -3.14 18.60
C LEU A 92 -4.91 -3.36 19.44
N THR A 93 -4.45 -4.61 19.55
CA THR A 93 -3.27 -4.96 20.38
C THR A 93 -2.02 -4.27 19.85
N VAL A 94 -1.79 -4.30 18.52
CA VAL A 94 -0.62 -3.66 17.91
C VAL A 94 -0.65 -2.14 18.07
N HIS A 95 -1.82 -1.51 17.89
CA HIS A 95 -1.94 -0.06 18.08
C HIS A 95 -1.75 0.34 19.54
N LEU A 96 -2.30 -0.41 20.49
CA LEU A 96 -2.11 -0.14 21.92
C LEU A 96 -0.66 -0.28 22.34
N VAL A 97 0.03 -1.34 21.91
CA VAL A 97 1.45 -1.57 22.23
C VAL A 97 2.33 -0.51 21.57
N GLY A 98 2.12 -0.21 20.29
CA GLY A 98 2.88 0.82 19.58
C GLY A 98 2.69 2.20 20.20
N TRP A 99 1.44 2.57 20.50
CA TRP A 99 1.12 3.85 21.15
C TRP A 99 1.75 3.95 22.53
N LEU A 100 1.68 2.90 23.35
CA LEU A 100 2.27 2.87 24.68
C LEU A 100 3.80 3.05 24.64
N ILE A 101 4.49 2.38 23.71
CA ILE A 101 5.94 2.51 23.56
C ILE A 101 6.31 3.95 23.17
N PHE A 102 5.59 4.54 22.21
CA PHE A 102 5.85 5.92 21.82
C PHE A 102 5.50 6.92 22.92
N TYR A 103 4.37 6.74 23.60
CA TYR A 103 3.96 7.54 24.75
C TYR A 103 5.06 7.58 25.81
N LEU A 104 5.53 6.40 26.25
CA LEU A 104 6.61 6.29 27.22
C LEU A 104 7.90 6.94 26.69
N TYR A 105 8.21 6.74 25.41
CA TYR A 105 9.40 7.33 24.80
C TYR A 105 9.37 8.87 24.82
N PHE A 106 8.21 9.48 24.60
CA PHE A 106 8.08 10.93 24.61
C PHE A 106 7.97 11.53 26.01
N GLU A 107 7.34 10.82 26.95
CA GLU A 107 7.23 11.25 28.35
C GLU A 107 8.56 11.14 29.10
N PHE A 108 9.31 10.04 28.89
CA PHE A 108 10.65 9.84 29.45
C PHE A 108 11.77 10.44 28.57
N GLY A 109 11.41 10.92 27.37
CA GLY A 109 12.33 11.48 26.40
C GLY A 109 12.99 12.75 26.94
N SER A 110 14.32 12.78 26.92
CA SER A 110 15.10 13.93 27.37
C SER A 110 14.64 15.25 26.75
N GLY A 111 14.72 16.33 27.54
CA GLY A 111 14.33 17.70 27.22
C GLY A 111 14.53 18.22 25.78
N PRO A 112 15.58 17.89 25.00
CA PRO A 112 15.69 18.29 23.60
C PRO A 112 14.50 17.89 22.71
N ILE A 113 13.86 16.75 22.98
CA ILE A 113 12.69 16.29 22.21
C ILE A 113 11.45 17.11 22.56
N GLN A 114 11.21 17.33 23.85
CA GLN A 114 10.09 18.15 24.33
C GLN A 114 10.23 19.62 23.92
N GLU A 115 11.45 20.16 23.95
CA GLU A 115 11.74 21.52 23.49
C GLU A 115 11.46 21.68 22.00
N LYS A 116 11.76 20.66 21.18
CA LYS A 116 11.41 20.63 19.75
C LYS A 116 9.90 20.62 19.53
N PHE A 117 9.16 19.77 20.24
CA PHE A 117 7.69 19.78 20.16
C PHE A 117 7.08 21.12 20.57
N LYS A 118 7.67 21.79 21.56
CA LYS A 118 7.25 23.12 22.02
C LYS A 118 7.56 24.21 20.99
N GLN A 119 8.70 24.15 20.31
CA GLN A 119 9.06 25.06 19.22
C GLN A 119 8.13 24.91 18.01
N GLU A 120 7.66 23.70 17.75
CA GLU A 120 6.76 23.38 16.64
C GLU A 120 5.26 23.50 17.01
N GLY A 121 4.93 23.68 18.29
CA GLY A 121 3.56 23.79 18.77
C GLY A 121 2.76 22.48 18.67
N LEU A 122 3.44 21.33 18.69
CA LEU A 122 2.83 20.01 18.51
C LEU A 122 2.59 19.33 19.87
N ASN A 123 1.43 18.69 20.02
CA ASN A 123 1.14 17.87 21.18
C ASN A 123 1.85 16.52 21.07
N SER A 124 2.66 16.19 22.08
CA SER A 124 3.47 14.96 22.08
C SER A 124 2.60 13.69 22.09
N GLU A 125 1.52 13.72 22.86
CA GLU A 125 0.49 12.67 22.91
C GLU A 125 -0.09 12.33 21.54
N TRP A 126 -0.45 13.38 20.80
CA TRP A 126 -1.07 13.25 19.51
C TRP A 126 -0.08 12.82 18.44
N HIS A 127 1.17 13.29 18.57
CA HIS A 127 2.26 12.83 17.74
C HIS A 127 2.51 11.32 17.91
N ALA A 128 2.49 10.81 19.15
CA ALA A 128 2.66 9.38 19.43
C ALA A 128 1.56 8.52 18.77
N ALA A 129 0.30 8.94 18.89
CA ALA A 129 -0.83 8.26 18.27
C ALA A 129 -0.72 8.27 16.73
N TYR A 130 -0.41 9.43 16.15
CA TYR A 130 -0.24 9.57 14.70
C TYR A 130 0.92 8.72 14.17
N LEU A 131 2.06 8.74 14.86
CA LEU A 131 3.25 7.98 14.48
C LEU A 131 2.98 6.47 14.50
N THR A 132 2.20 5.99 15.48
CA THR A 132 1.77 4.59 15.58
C THR A 132 0.98 4.17 14.34
N VAL A 133 -0.09 4.90 14.02
CA VAL A 133 -0.99 4.57 12.90
C VAL A 133 -0.25 4.67 11.57
N SER A 134 0.53 5.73 11.38
CA SER A 134 1.31 5.96 10.16
C SER A 134 2.35 4.86 9.93
N SER A 135 3.04 4.43 10.99
CA SER A 135 4.05 3.35 10.91
C SER A 135 3.42 2.00 10.62
N PHE A 136 2.29 1.68 11.25
CA PHE A 136 1.58 0.42 10.99
C PHE A 136 1.07 0.31 9.53
N GLN A 137 0.66 1.43 8.94
CA GLN A 137 0.20 1.51 7.55
C GLN A 137 1.34 1.74 6.54
N ASN A 138 2.57 1.95 7.01
CA ASN A 138 3.73 2.33 6.20
C ASN A 138 3.54 3.60 5.37
N ASN A 139 2.81 4.59 5.92
CA ASN A 139 2.59 5.85 5.22
C ASN A 139 3.86 6.70 5.14
N GLY A 140 4.82 6.48 6.05
CA GLY A 140 6.08 7.25 6.11
C GLY A 140 5.88 8.72 6.52
N LEU A 141 4.70 9.05 7.06
CA LEU A 141 4.35 10.41 7.47
C LEU A 141 4.55 10.59 8.97
N VAL A 142 5.02 11.78 9.36
CA VAL A 142 5.11 12.23 10.76
C VAL A 142 4.61 13.67 10.85
N MET A 143 4.21 14.10 12.05
CA MET A 143 3.68 15.45 12.25
C MET A 143 4.78 16.52 12.28
N THR A 144 6.02 16.09 12.56
CA THR A 144 7.21 16.95 12.55
C THR A 144 7.61 17.32 11.11
N PRO A 145 7.89 18.60 10.82
CA PRO A 145 8.22 19.09 9.48
C PRO A 145 9.54 18.50 8.92
N SER A 146 10.44 18.12 9.81
CA SER A 146 11.77 17.55 9.49
C SER A 146 11.78 16.04 9.32
N SER A 147 10.61 15.39 9.27
CA SER A 147 10.47 13.93 9.12
C SER A 147 11.08 13.15 10.31
N VAL A 148 11.16 11.82 10.17
CA VAL A 148 11.76 10.90 11.17
C VAL A 148 13.27 11.15 11.36
N MET A 149 13.90 11.95 10.50
CA MET A 149 15.33 12.26 10.54
C MET A 149 15.76 12.94 11.85
N ASP A 150 14.89 13.71 12.48
CA ASP A 150 15.19 14.33 13.77
C ASP A 150 15.40 13.30 14.89
N PHE A 151 14.78 12.13 14.74
CA PHE A 151 14.87 11.04 15.70
C PHE A 151 15.89 9.98 15.30
N ARG A 152 16.74 10.22 14.30
CA ARG A 152 17.75 9.25 13.82
C ARG A 152 18.71 8.72 14.89
N TRP A 153 18.88 9.48 15.98
CA TRP A 153 19.77 9.12 17.09
C TRP A 153 19.11 8.22 18.13
N SER A 154 17.80 7.98 18.06
CA SER A 154 17.08 7.17 19.03
C SER A 154 16.78 5.77 18.49
N PRO A 155 17.63 4.76 18.80
CA PRO A 155 17.45 3.41 18.27
C PRO A 155 16.11 2.79 18.69
N LEU A 156 15.59 3.15 19.87
CA LEU A 156 14.29 2.68 20.34
C LEU A 156 13.15 3.12 19.43
N LEU A 157 13.14 4.38 18.97
CA LEU A 157 12.08 4.89 18.11
C LEU A 157 12.14 4.21 16.73
N LEU A 158 13.32 4.15 16.11
CA LEU A 158 13.49 3.52 14.80
C LEU A 158 13.17 2.02 14.83
N ASN A 159 13.59 1.31 15.87
CA ASN A 159 13.30 -0.12 15.99
C ASN A 159 11.80 -0.36 16.16
N THR A 160 11.10 0.50 16.91
CA THR A 160 9.64 0.41 17.10
C THR A 160 8.91 0.70 15.78
N ILE A 161 9.31 1.74 15.05
CA ILE A 161 8.75 2.04 13.71
C ILE A 161 8.95 0.86 12.76
N GLY A 162 10.17 0.30 12.69
CA GLY A 162 10.47 -0.86 11.86
C GLY A 162 9.68 -2.11 12.26
N ALA A 163 9.53 -2.36 13.56
CA ALA A 163 8.70 -3.45 14.07
C ALA A 163 7.22 -3.27 13.69
N LEU A 164 6.67 -2.05 13.80
CA LEU A 164 5.29 -1.75 13.40
C LEU A 164 5.06 -1.94 11.90
N ILE A 165 6.02 -1.52 11.07
CA ILE A 165 6.01 -1.73 9.61
C ILE A 165 5.99 -3.24 9.28
N LEU A 166 6.82 -4.03 9.97
CA LEU A 166 6.86 -5.47 9.81
C LEU A 166 5.54 -6.12 10.27
N CYS A 167 5.00 -5.68 11.41
CA CYS A 167 3.72 -6.14 11.92
C CYS A 167 2.57 -5.80 10.96
N GLY A 168 2.55 -4.61 10.37
CA GLY A 168 1.51 -4.20 9.42
C GLY A 168 1.47 -5.05 8.14
N ASN A 169 2.65 -5.40 7.61
CA ASN A 169 2.76 -6.10 6.33
C ASN A 169 2.87 -7.61 6.43
N THR A 170 3.57 -8.12 7.45
CA THR A 170 4.05 -9.51 7.49
C THR A 170 3.28 -10.35 8.49
N CYS A 171 2.79 -9.75 9.57
CA CYS A 171 1.98 -10.44 10.58
C CYS A 171 0.49 -10.45 10.21
N LEU A 172 0.18 -10.78 8.95
CA LEU A 172 -1.18 -11.21 8.61
C LEU A 172 -1.53 -12.36 9.57
N PRO A 173 -2.71 -12.36 10.20
CA PRO A 173 -3.13 -13.47 11.03
C PRO A 173 -3.30 -14.70 10.12
N ILE A 174 -2.24 -15.50 10.00
CA ILE A 174 -2.27 -16.82 9.36
C ILE A 174 -2.89 -17.75 10.41
N ALA A 175 -4.21 -17.83 10.39
CA ALA A 175 -5.01 -18.79 11.13
C ALA A 175 -5.71 -19.73 10.16
#